data_AF-A0A8T4FKH1-F1
#
_entry.id   AF-A0A8T4FKH1-F1
#
_cell.length_a   1.000
_cell.length_b   1.000
_cell.length_c   1.000
_cell.angle_alpha   90.00
_cell.angle_beta   90.00
_cell.angle_gamma   90.00
#
_symmetry.space_group_name_H-M   'P 1'
#
loop_
_entity.id
_entity.type
_entity.pdbx_description
1 polymer ?
#
loop_
_entity_poly.entity_id
_entity_poly.type
_entity_poly.pdbx_seq_one_letter_code
_entity_poly.pdbx_strand_id
1 'polypeptide(L)'
;ADLEARAAKATGTDKPTVYVGGVSYNGAHGFDGTDPTYYPFTVLSANNVASELSSTASTGYAATSKEQIIAWDPEIIFVDLNTMEAAGGGGIYELQNDPSYKELTAVKTGKIYALNPHTSMGTNHETSMANAYYVGKILYPEQFADIDPEAKADEIYTFVDGAPVFKTLKENMENLSYTQLEI
;
A
#
# COMPACT_ATOMS: atom_id res chain seq x y z
N ALA A 1 0.39 10.66 15.89
CA ALA A 1 0.19 12.10 16.19
C ALA A 1 -0.23 12.91 14.95
N ASP A 2 0.62 13.15 13.93
CA ASP A 2 0.23 13.96 12.75
C ASP A 2 -0.77 13.24 11.83
N LEU A 3 -0.41 12.05 11.33
CA LEU A 3 -1.26 11.24 10.44
C LEU A 3 -2.66 10.99 11.01
N GLU A 4 -2.73 10.58 12.28
CA GLU A 4 -4.00 10.36 12.99
C GLU A 4 -4.81 11.66 13.12
N ALA A 5 -4.16 12.80 13.42
CA ALA A 5 -4.84 14.08 13.55
C ALA A 5 -5.37 14.59 12.20
N ARG A 6 -4.68 14.30 11.09
CA ARG A 6 -5.18 14.59 9.73
C ARG A 6 -6.36 13.70 9.38
N ALA A 7 -6.24 12.39 9.59
CA ALA A 7 -7.31 11.44 9.34
C ALA A 7 -8.56 11.70 10.18
N ALA A 8 -8.39 12.09 11.46
CA ALA A 8 -9.52 12.43 12.34
C ALA A 8 -10.30 13.68 11.90
N LYS A 9 -9.69 14.56 11.09
CA LYS A 9 -10.37 15.74 10.51
C LYS A 9 -11.14 15.42 9.24
N ALA A 10 -10.95 14.24 8.64
CA ALA A 10 -11.73 13.82 7.49
C ALA A 10 -13.17 13.55 7.94
N THR A 11 -14.10 14.43 7.53
CA THR A 11 -15.52 14.30 7.85
C THR A 11 -16.20 13.43 6.81
N GLY A 12 -16.58 12.20 7.19
CA GLY A 12 -17.31 11.29 6.31
C GLY A 12 -17.47 9.93 6.99
N THR A 13 -18.69 9.37 6.96
CA THR A 13 -18.97 8.03 7.51
C THR A 13 -18.74 6.92 6.49
N ASP A 14 -18.58 7.26 5.22
CA ASP A 14 -18.39 6.31 4.12
C ASP A 14 -16.94 6.39 3.64
N LYS A 15 -16.08 5.59 4.27
CA LYS A 15 -14.66 5.47 3.89
C LYS A 15 -14.54 4.36 2.86
N PRO A 16 -13.85 4.60 1.73
CA PRO A 16 -13.70 3.58 0.70
C PRO A 16 -13.03 2.34 1.28
N THR A 17 -13.45 1.17 0.83
CA THR A 17 -12.74 -0.08 1.15
C THR A 17 -11.36 -0.08 0.50
N VAL A 18 -10.35 -0.47 1.27
CA VAL A 18 -8.95 -0.51 0.81
C VAL A 18 -8.36 -1.92 0.99
N TYR A 19 -7.43 -2.27 0.13
CA TYR A 19 -6.61 -3.48 0.23
C TYR A 19 -5.15 -3.15 -0.09
N VAL A 20 -4.21 -3.81 0.59
CA VAL A 20 -2.79 -3.80 0.23
C VAL A 20 -2.39 -5.20 -0.23
N GLY A 21 -1.92 -5.32 -1.46
CA GLY A 21 -1.44 -6.59 -2.05
C GLY A 21 0.03 -6.50 -2.44
N GLY A 22 0.63 -7.62 -2.80
CA GLY A 22 2.06 -7.66 -3.19
C GLY A 22 3.03 -7.55 -2.00
N VAL A 23 2.53 -7.68 -0.77
CA VAL A 23 3.38 -7.70 0.44
C VAL A 23 4.12 -9.03 0.47
N SER A 24 5.45 -8.99 0.62
CA SER A 24 6.27 -10.20 0.69
C SER A 24 6.76 -10.48 2.12
N TYR A 25 6.70 -11.75 2.52
CA TYR A 25 7.36 -12.29 3.71
C TYR A 25 7.89 -13.70 3.41
N ASN A 26 9.21 -13.91 3.53
CA ASN A 26 9.87 -15.21 3.32
C ASN A 26 9.46 -15.96 2.03
N GLY A 27 9.31 -15.24 0.91
CA GLY A 27 9.09 -15.89 -0.40
C GLY A 27 7.62 -16.07 -0.80
N ALA A 28 6.72 -15.20 -0.35
CA ALA A 28 5.43 -15.01 -1.04
C ALA A 28 5.63 -14.21 -2.34
N HIS A 29 4.88 -14.55 -3.39
CA HIS A 29 5.26 -14.23 -4.78
C HIS A 29 4.19 -13.49 -5.61
N GLY A 30 3.07 -13.05 -5.01
CA GLY A 30 1.91 -12.56 -5.77
C GLY A 30 1.10 -11.47 -5.09
N PHE A 31 -0.07 -11.16 -5.65
CA PHE A 31 -0.99 -10.13 -5.17
C PHE A 31 -1.73 -10.54 -3.88
N ASP A 32 -1.74 -11.83 -3.57
CA ASP A 32 -2.39 -12.46 -2.42
C ASP A 32 -1.65 -12.30 -1.08
N GLY A 33 -0.42 -11.80 -1.12
CA GLY A 33 0.32 -11.35 0.06
C GLY A 33 -0.18 -9.99 0.54
N THR A 34 -0.70 -9.92 1.77
CA THR A 34 -1.28 -8.72 2.38
C THR A 34 -0.77 -8.48 3.81
N ASP A 35 -1.19 -7.39 4.44
CA ASP A 35 -1.00 -7.09 5.86
C ASP A 35 -2.33 -6.63 6.48
N PRO A 36 -3.01 -7.47 7.29
CA PRO A 36 -4.25 -7.14 7.96
C PRO A 36 -4.12 -5.95 8.92
N THR A 37 -2.91 -5.70 9.41
CA THR A 37 -2.55 -4.67 10.40
C THR A 37 -1.69 -3.58 9.80
N TYR A 38 -1.73 -3.40 8.47
CA TYR A 38 -0.85 -2.49 7.73
C TYR A 38 -0.79 -1.11 8.39
N TYR A 39 0.41 -0.70 8.83
CA TYR A 39 0.58 0.51 9.64
C TYR A 39 -0.06 1.75 9.02
N PRO A 40 0.15 2.05 7.71
CA PRO A 40 -0.55 3.14 7.03
C PRO A 40 -2.06 3.11 7.19
N PHE A 41 -2.70 1.96 7.01
CA PHE A 41 -4.16 1.84 7.13
C PHE A 41 -4.62 2.04 8.57
N THR A 42 -3.87 1.51 9.54
CA THR A 42 -4.20 1.63 10.96
C THR A 42 -4.18 3.08 11.43
N VAL A 43 -3.08 3.81 11.19
CA VAL A 43 -2.95 5.22 11.65
C VAL A 43 -3.87 6.19 10.91
N LEU A 44 -4.28 5.82 9.69
CA LEU A 44 -5.25 6.57 8.90
C LEU A 44 -6.70 6.14 9.18
N SER A 45 -6.92 5.13 10.03
CA SER A 45 -8.23 4.53 10.25
C SER A 45 -8.94 4.19 8.93
N ALA A 46 -8.20 3.62 7.98
CA ALA A 46 -8.72 3.20 6.69
C ALA A 46 -9.53 1.90 6.80
N ASN A 47 -10.48 1.70 5.89
CA ASN A 47 -11.35 0.53 5.90
C ASN A 47 -10.68 -0.67 5.19
N ASN A 48 -9.70 -1.29 5.86
CA ASN A 48 -8.95 -2.43 5.31
C ASN A 48 -9.79 -3.71 5.29
N VAL A 49 -10.13 -4.20 4.09
CA VAL A 49 -10.92 -5.43 3.93
C VAL A 49 -10.20 -6.67 4.48
N ALA A 50 -8.86 -6.68 4.46
CA ALA A 50 -8.06 -7.78 5.00
C ALA A 50 -7.97 -7.77 6.54
N SER A 51 -8.50 -6.76 7.23
CA SER A 51 -8.41 -6.65 8.69
C SER A 51 -9.07 -7.83 9.43
N GLU A 52 -10.04 -8.50 8.81
CA GLU A 52 -10.69 -9.69 9.38
C GLU A 52 -9.74 -10.90 9.51
N LEU A 53 -8.63 -10.90 8.79
CA LEU A 53 -7.58 -11.91 8.92
C LEU A 53 -6.68 -11.68 10.14
N SER A 54 -6.79 -10.53 10.81
CA SER A 54 -6.00 -10.25 12.00
C SER A 54 -6.40 -11.21 13.13
N SER A 55 -5.43 -12.00 13.58
CA SER A 55 -5.56 -12.82 14.79
C SER A 55 -4.62 -12.27 15.86
N THR A 56 -4.91 -12.52 17.14
CA THR A 56 -4.04 -12.10 18.25
C THR A 56 -2.63 -12.73 18.19
N ALA A 57 -2.38 -13.66 17.27
CA ALA A 57 -1.12 -14.38 17.10
C ALA A 57 -0.31 -13.95 15.87
N SER A 58 -0.82 -13.07 15.00
CA SER A 58 -0.13 -12.66 13.77
C SER A 58 -0.33 -11.17 13.50
N THR A 59 0.69 -10.39 13.81
CA THR A 59 0.82 -8.99 13.40
C THR A 59 1.72 -8.94 12.17
N GLY A 60 1.29 -8.27 11.10
CA GLY A 60 2.03 -8.16 9.84
C GLY A 60 1.50 -9.08 8.74
N TYR A 61 2.40 -9.65 7.93
CA TYR A 61 2.05 -10.42 6.73
C TYR A 61 0.98 -11.50 6.96
N ALA A 62 0.03 -11.56 6.04
CA ALA A 62 -0.91 -12.66 5.87
C ALA A 62 -1.04 -13.04 4.39
N ALA A 63 -1.30 -14.32 4.14
CA ALA A 63 -1.72 -14.80 2.83
C ALA A 63 -3.25 -14.91 2.81
N THR A 64 -3.87 -14.52 1.70
CA THR A 64 -5.30 -14.72 1.44
C THR A 64 -5.50 -15.56 0.17
N SER A 65 -6.75 -15.84 -0.22
CA SER A 65 -7.04 -16.45 -1.51
C SER A 65 -7.53 -15.40 -2.53
N LYS A 66 -7.32 -15.70 -3.82
CA LYS A 66 -7.83 -14.89 -4.92
C LYS A 66 -9.35 -14.71 -4.86
N GLU A 67 -10.07 -15.78 -4.54
CA GLU A 67 -11.53 -15.75 -4.39
C GLU A 67 -11.95 -14.79 -3.28
N GLN A 68 -11.18 -14.71 -2.19
CA GLN A 68 -11.44 -13.79 -1.10
C GLN A 68 -11.19 -12.34 -1.52
N ILE A 69 -10.12 -12.07 -2.27
CA ILE A 69 -9.83 -10.72 -2.82
C ILE A 69 -10.97 -10.26 -3.73
N ILE A 70 -11.46 -11.16 -4.60
CA ILE A 70 -12.61 -10.89 -5.48
C ILE A 70 -13.88 -10.68 -4.68
N ALA A 71 -14.10 -11.45 -3.61
CA ALA A 71 -15.27 -11.31 -2.75
C ALA A 71 -15.26 -10.00 -1.94
N TRP A 72 -14.08 -9.54 -1.51
CA TRP A 72 -13.94 -8.24 -0.84
C TRP A 72 -14.15 -7.05 -1.78
N ASP A 73 -13.79 -7.19 -3.05
CA ASP A 73 -13.91 -6.17 -4.11
C ASP A 73 -13.56 -4.74 -3.64
N PRO A 74 -12.30 -4.48 -3.22
CA PRO A 74 -11.92 -3.19 -2.67
C PRO A 74 -12.07 -2.05 -3.69
N GLU A 75 -12.53 -0.89 -3.22
CA GLU A 75 -12.66 0.32 -4.05
C GLU A 75 -11.30 0.93 -4.40
N ILE A 76 -10.28 0.72 -3.57
CA ILE A 76 -8.91 1.19 -3.78
C ILE A 76 -7.94 0.06 -3.45
N ILE A 77 -6.99 -0.18 -4.36
CA ILE A 77 -5.91 -1.14 -4.16
C ILE A 77 -4.59 -0.38 -4.03
N PHE A 78 -3.81 -0.76 -3.04
CA PHE A 78 -2.41 -0.41 -2.94
C PHE A 78 -1.55 -1.64 -3.23
N VAL A 79 -0.50 -1.49 -4.04
CA VAL A 79 0.40 -2.57 -4.41
C VAL A 79 1.78 -2.28 -3.85
N ASP A 80 2.25 -3.14 -2.95
CA ASP A 80 3.62 -3.11 -2.48
C ASP A 80 4.56 -3.65 -3.58
N LEU A 81 5.59 -2.86 -3.91
CA LEU A 81 6.53 -3.17 -4.98
C LEU A 81 7.55 -4.27 -4.62
N ASN A 82 7.53 -4.83 -3.40
CA ASN A 82 8.45 -5.88 -2.98
C ASN A 82 8.31 -7.20 -3.77
N THR A 83 7.21 -7.37 -4.51
CA THR A 83 7.01 -8.54 -5.38
C THR A 83 7.38 -8.31 -6.84
N MET A 84 7.85 -7.12 -7.25
CA MET A 84 8.17 -6.82 -8.65
C MET A 84 9.14 -7.81 -9.30
N GLU A 85 10.15 -8.26 -8.56
CA GLU A 85 11.17 -9.21 -9.05
C GLU A 85 10.81 -10.68 -8.78
N ALA A 86 9.59 -10.97 -8.33
CA ALA A 86 9.16 -12.36 -8.10
C ALA A 86 9.18 -13.14 -9.42
N ALA A 87 9.60 -14.42 -9.38
CA ALA A 87 9.73 -15.26 -10.57
C ALA A 87 8.42 -15.43 -11.38
N GLY A 88 7.26 -15.21 -10.74
CA GLY A 88 5.93 -15.21 -11.37
C GLY A 88 5.42 -13.83 -11.81
N GLY A 89 6.24 -12.78 -11.73
CA GLY A 89 5.91 -11.39 -12.09
C GLY A 89 5.31 -10.53 -10.98
N GLY A 90 4.93 -11.12 -9.84
CA GLY A 90 4.44 -10.39 -8.67
C GLY A 90 3.04 -9.82 -8.80
N GLY A 91 2.65 -8.99 -7.83
CA GLY A 91 1.28 -8.48 -7.74
C GLY A 91 0.83 -7.63 -8.92
N ILE A 92 1.73 -6.79 -9.48
CA ILE A 92 1.43 -5.97 -10.66
C ILE A 92 1.16 -6.85 -11.88
N TYR A 93 2.01 -7.85 -12.14
CA TYR A 93 1.84 -8.75 -13.26
C TYR A 93 0.53 -9.54 -13.16
N GLU A 94 0.18 -10.02 -11.98
CA GLU A 94 -1.08 -10.73 -11.75
C GLU A 94 -2.29 -9.83 -12.02
N LEU A 95 -2.29 -8.60 -11.50
CA LEU A 95 -3.34 -7.61 -11.78
C LEU A 95 -3.47 -7.31 -13.28
N GLN A 96 -2.35 -7.31 -14.03
CA GLN A 96 -2.33 -7.06 -15.47
C GLN A 96 -2.83 -8.25 -16.30
N ASN A 97 -2.52 -9.48 -15.89
CA ASN A 97 -2.67 -10.65 -16.76
C ASN A 97 -3.74 -11.64 -16.32
N ASP A 98 -4.19 -11.62 -15.05
CA ASP A 98 -5.26 -12.50 -14.59
C ASP A 98 -6.65 -11.89 -14.91
N PRO A 99 -7.47 -12.54 -15.75
CA PRO A 99 -8.81 -12.03 -16.08
C PRO A 99 -9.72 -11.86 -14.87
N SER A 100 -9.50 -12.63 -13.80
CA SER A 100 -10.34 -12.61 -12.60
C SER A 100 -10.20 -11.28 -11.85
N TYR A 101 -9.00 -10.68 -11.87
CA TYR A 101 -8.78 -9.37 -11.24
C TYR A 101 -9.32 -8.21 -12.08
N LYS A 102 -9.54 -8.39 -13.39
CA LYS A 102 -10.14 -7.34 -14.25
C LYS A 102 -11.57 -6.96 -13.84
N GLU A 103 -12.23 -7.84 -13.09
CA GLU A 103 -13.57 -7.59 -12.58
C GLU A 103 -13.60 -6.71 -11.32
N LEU A 104 -12.46 -6.51 -10.64
CA LEU A 104 -12.37 -5.71 -9.43
C LEU A 104 -12.74 -4.24 -9.70
N THR A 105 -13.47 -3.64 -8.76
CA THR A 105 -13.89 -2.24 -8.79
C THR A 105 -12.70 -1.29 -8.88
N ALA A 106 -11.63 -1.51 -8.09
CA ALA A 106 -10.41 -0.72 -8.17
C ALA A 106 -9.73 -0.80 -9.56
N VAL A 107 -9.75 -1.96 -10.23
CA VAL A 107 -9.18 -2.11 -11.59
C VAL A 107 -10.04 -1.36 -12.61
N LYS A 108 -11.36 -1.54 -12.58
CA LYS A 108 -12.29 -0.86 -13.50
C LYS A 108 -12.27 0.66 -13.35
N THR A 109 -12.03 1.16 -12.14
CA THR A 109 -11.97 2.60 -11.84
C THR A 109 -10.56 3.17 -11.89
N GLY A 110 -9.55 2.34 -12.13
CA GLY A 110 -8.13 2.72 -12.16
C GLY A 110 -7.55 3.13 -10.80
N LYS A 111 -8.22 2.85 -9.67
CA LYS A 111 -7.78 3.26 -8.33
C LYS A 111 -6.79 2.26 -7.74
N ILE A 112 -5.65 2.12 -8.42
CA ILE A 112 -4.57 1.21 -8.04
C ILE A 112 -3.29 2.04 -7.88
N TYR A 113 -2.64 1.94 -6.73
CA TYR A 113 -1.52 2.80 -6.39
C TYR A 113 -0.31 2.01 -5.89
N ALA A 114 0.87 2.32 -6.39
CA ALA A 114 2.11 1.64 -6.01
C ALA A 114 2.74 2.26 -4.76
N LEU A 115 3.21 1.38 -3.87
CA LEU A 115 3.84 1.72 -2.59
C LEU A 115 5.30 1.27 -2.55
N ASN A 116 6.13 2.01 -1.82
CA ASN A 116 7.51 1.59 -1.61
C ASN A 116 7.58 0.26 -0.84
N PRO A 117 8.51 -0.64 -1.18
CA PRO A 117 8.74 -1.87 -0.44
C PRO A 117 9.08 -1.59 1.03
N HIS A 118 8.29 -2.10 1.97
CA HIS A 118 8.50 -1.82 3.40
C HIS A 118 8.92 -3.03 4.24
N THR A 119 9.02 -4.22 3.64
CA THR A 119 9.38 -5.48 4.32
C THR A 119 10.71 -6.10 3.87
N SER A 120 11.45 -5.43 2.96
CA SER A 120 12.75 -5.91 2.47
C SER A 120 13.78 -5.87 3.61
N MET A 121 14.20 -7.04 4.11
CA MET A 121 15.19 -7.22 5.20
C MET A 121 14.73 -6.80 6.61
N GLY A 122 13.42 -6.76 6.87
CA GLY A 122 12.82 -6.35 8.14
C GLY A 122 11.76 -5.27 7.93
N THR A 123 11.11 -4.82 9.00
CA THR A 123 10.16 -3.71 8.92
C THR A 123 10.91 -2.39 8.83
N ASN A 124 10.90 -1.77 7.65
CA ASN A 124 11.42 -0.44 7.37
C ASN A 124 10.40 0.61 7.83
N HIS A 125 10.46 0.96 9.12
CA HIS A 125 9.47 1.83 9.77
C HIS A 125 9.37 3.21 9.12
N GLU A 126 10.50 3.76 8.67
CA GLU A 126 10.60 5.01 7.93
C GLU A 126 9.89 4.93 6.58
N THR A 127 10.05 3.82 5.85
CA THR A 127 9.31 3.58 4.60
C THR A 127 7.81 3.36 4.86
N SER A 128 7.43 2.62 5.91
CA SER A 128 6.02 2.49 6.31
C SER A 128 5.41 3.85 6.67
N MET A 129 6.17 4.73 7.32
CA MET A 129 5.72 6.08 7.64
C MET A 129 5.59 6.96 6.39
N ALA A 130 6.53 6.89 5.45
CA ALA A 130 6.44 7.58 4.17
C ALA A 130 5.21 7.11 3.35
N ASN A 131 5.00 5.79 3.27
CA ASN A 131 3.83 5.20 2.63
C ASN A 131 2.52 5.70 3.26
N ALA A 132 2.48 5.90 4.59
CA ALA A 132 1.30 6.44 5.26
C ALA A 132 0.94 7.87 4.82
N TYR A 133 1.91 8.72 4.51
CA TYR A 133 1.60 10.05 3.96
C TYR A 133 1.05 9.98 2.54
N TYR A 134 1.59 9.07 1.71
CA TYR A 134 1.06 8.85 0.37
C TYR A 134 -0.37 8.28 0.40
N VAL A 135 -0.60 7.21 1.17
CA VAL A 135 -1.94 6.64 1.38
C VAL A 135 -2.90 7.69 1.93
N GLY A 136 -2.46 8.49 2.90
CA GLY A 136 -3.26 9.58 3.46
C GLY A 136 -3.68 10.60 2.41
N LYS A 137 -2.78 10.95 1.48
CA LYS A 137 -3.09 11.83 0.35
C LYS A 137 -4.13 11.26 -0.60
N ILE A 138 -4.09 9.95 -0.85
CA ILE A 138 -5.08 9.27 -1.70
C ILE A 138 -6.45 9.19 -1.02
N LEU A 139 -6.48 8.83 0.27
CA LEU A 139 -7.75 8.62 0.99
C LEU A 139 -8.40 9.93 1.45
N TYR A 140 -7.59 10.93 1.80
CA TYR A 140 -8.02 12.18 2.42
C TYR A 140 -7.36 13.40 1.74
N PRO A 141 -7.61 13.62 0.44
CA PRO A 141 -6.86 14.59 -0.38
C PRO A 141 -6.96 16.03 0.15
N GLU A 142 -8.05 16.41 0.81
CA GLU A 142 -8.20 17.74 1.41
C GLU A 142 -7.31 17.92 2.65
N GLN A 143 -7.27 16.92 3.54
CA GLN A 143 -6.50 16.96 4.79
C GLN A 143 -4.99 16.77 4.56
N PHE A 144 -4.61 16.33 3.37
CA PHE A 144 -3.23 16.11 2.92
C PHE A 144 -2.89 16.96 1.68
N ALA A 145 -3.63 18.07 1.47
CA ALA A 145 -3.41 18.96 0.33
C ALA A 145 -2.02 19.62 0.35
N ASP A 146 -1.48 19.88 1.54
CA ASP A 146 -0.15 20.45 1.79
C ASP A 146 0.99 19.43 1.66
N ILE A 147 0.68 18.13 1.56
CA ILE A 147 1.68 17.07 1.51
C ILE A 147 2.08 16.79 0.06
N ASP A 148 3.36 16.99 -0.24
CA ASP A 148 4.04 16.34 -1.37
C ASP A 148 4.61 15.00 -0.87
N PRO A 149 4.09 13.84 -1.34
CA PRO A 149 4.53 12.53 -0.86
C PRO A 149 6.01 12.25 -1.10
N GLU A 150 6.58 12.71 -2.22
CA GLU A 150 7.99 12.45 -2.55
C GLU A 150 8.90 13.27 -1.65
N ALA A 151 8.60 14.56 -1.50
CA ALA A 151 9.35 15.44 -0.60
C ALA A 151 9.21 15.01 0.87
N LYS A 152 8.01 14.53 1.28
CA LYS A 152 7.78 14.02 2.63
C LYS A 152 8.55 12.72 2.87
N ALA A 153 8.65 11.84 1.88
CA ALA A 153 9.49 10.64 1.99
C ALA A 153 10.97 11.01 2.17
N ASP A 154 11.49 11.95 1.38
CA ASP A 154 12.87 12.43 1.53
C ASP A 154 13.13 13.11 2.88
N GLU A 155 12.17 13.86 3.42
CA GLU A 155 12.25 14.41 4.79
C GLU A 155 12.41 13.30 5.83
N ILE A 156 11.62 12.23 5.70
CA ILE A 156 11.63 11.08 6.61
C ILE A 156 12.95 10.31 6.48
N TYR A 157 13.36 9.97 5.26
CA TYR A 157 14.62 9.27 5.01
C TYR A 157 15.83 10.11 5.45
N THR A 158 15.81 11.42 5.25
CA THR A 158 16.88 12.30 5.74
C THR A 158 16.99 12.28 7.26
N PHE A 159 15.85 12.24 7.96
CA PHE A 159 15.84 12.18 9.41
C PHE A 159 16.34 10.84 9.97
N VAL A 160 15.97 9.72 9.34
CA VAL A 160 16.29 8.37 9.84
C VAL A 160 17.62 7.84 9.30
N ASP A 161 17.85 7.96 7.99
CA ASP A 161 18.98 7.38 7.26
C ASP A 161 20.07 8.42 6.94
N GLY A 162 19.80 9.70 7.17
CA GLY A 162 20.76 10.80 6.98
C GLY A 162 20.85 11.34 5.55
N ALA A 163 20.02 10.86 4.61
CA ALA A 163 20.01 11.33 3.23
C ALA A 163 18.62 11.23 2.56
N PRO A 164 18.33 12.10 1.56
CA PRO A 164 17.13 12.02 0.74
C PRO A 164 17.29 10.96 -0.35
N VAL A 165 16.85 9.72 -0.08
CA VAL A 165 17.06 8.56 -0.97
C VAL A 165 15.85 8.20 -1.83
N PHE A 166 14.73 8.94 -1.73
CA PHE A 166 13.48 8.57 -2.42
C PHE A 166 13.67 8.48 -3.93
N LYS A 167 14.40 9.42 -4.54
CA LYS A 167 14.68 9.40 -5.98
C LYS A 167 15.36 8.10 -6.42
N THR A 168 16.41 7.69 -5.71
CA THR A 168 17.14 6.45 -6.03
C THR A 168 16.27 5.21 -5.81
N LEU A 169 15.46 5.20 -4.74
CA LEU A 169 14.49 4.14 -4.51
C LEU A 169 13.51 4.06 -5.69
N LYS A 170 12.93 5.18 -6.11
CA LYS A 170 12.00 5.26 -7.23
C LYS A 170 12.61 4.77 -8.54
N GLU A 171 13.86 5.14 -8.83
CA GLU A 171 14.61 4.65 -10.00
C GLU A 171 14.80 3.12 -9.95
N ASN A 172 15.12 2.55 -8.78
CA ASN A 172 15.24 1.10 -8.60
C ASN A 172 13.91 0.37 -8.76
N MET A 173 12.79 1.04 -8.45
CA MET A 173 11.43 0.51 -8.57
C MET A 173 10.77 0.86 -9.92
N GLU A 174 11.57 0.96 -10.99
CA GLU A 174 11.13 1.28 -12.36
C GLU A 174 10.28 2.56 -12.46
N ASN A 175 10.50 3.52 -11.57
CA ASN A 175 9.74 4.77 -11.42
C ASN A 175 8.26 4.60 -10.99
N LEU A 176 7.89 3.45 -10.44
CA LEU A 176 6.52 3.17 -10.00
C LEU A 176 6.21 3.66 -8.58
N SER A 177 7.22 3.98 -7.75
CA SER A 177 6.99 4.49 -6.40
C SER A 177 6.05 5.70 -6.39
N TYR A 178 4.95 5.58 -5.65
CA TYR A 178 3.92 6.61 -5.47
C TYR A 178 3.21 7.04 -6.77
N THR A 179 3.08 6.12 -7.73
CA THR A 179 2.27 6.34 -8.93
C THR A 179 0.94 5.59 -8.88
N GLN A 180 -0.03 6.10 -9.64
CA GLN A 180 -1.21 5.33 -10.01
C GLN A 180 -0.83 4.36 -11.12
N LEU A 181 -1.17 3.08 -10.96
CA LEU A 181 -0.84 2.03 -11.93
C LEU A 181 -1.90 1.95 -13.04
N GLU A 182 -1.44 1.80 -14.27
CA GLU A 182 -2.29 1.48 -15.42
C GLU A 182 -2.30 -0.04 -15.63
N ILE A 183 -3.45 -0.67 -15.38
CA ILE A 183 -3.65 -2.12 -15.28
C ILE A 183 -4.70 -2.59 -16.27
#